data_AF-A0A2M7KKK7-F1
#
_entry.id   AF-A0A2M7KKK7-F1
#
_cell.length_a   1.000
_cell.length_b   1.000
_cell.length_c   1.000
_cell.angle_alpha   90.00
_cell.angle_beta   90.00
_cell.angle_gamma   90.00
#
_symmetry.space_group_name_H-M   'P 1'
#
loop_
_entity.id
_entity.type
_entity.pdbx_description
1 polymer ?
#
loop_
_entity_poly.entity_id
_entity_poly.type
_entity_poly.pdbx_seq_one_letter_code
_entity_poly.pdbx_strand_id
1 'polypeptide(L)'
;MPPEEPAMGARMDHVRKRYEPLLSKTLADSLAQCMHEQFPRLGGPRILRLCAELVLQHLDRQMVPLDRIHHGQTLYLAFDIDDPPSRGKTTAQSRMVPVVLDLVTAEDIHARLDREPRTRWLTRQAVRLCHQAHDQGGLLANTDLALLLNACDSTVASLLVDHERTTGTLVPRRANVHDMGSGTTHKRIICRKRHIDGKEPALIAKETYHTLEAVDRYLAMFARVRQCRENQLAPEQIAYTLNCGIGLVRQYLDIIEEIESKP
;
A
#
# COMPACT_ATOMS: atom_id res chain seq x y z
N MET A 1 -13.45 74.21 -35.84
CA MET A 1 -12.86 73.42 -34.75
C MET A 1 -13.93 72.48 -34.22
N PRO A 2 -13.78 71.15 -34.35
CA PRO A 2 -14.66 70.22 -33.66
C PRO A 2 -14.34 70.25 -32.15
N PRO A 3 -15.32 70.16 -31.25
CA PRO A 3 -15.03 69.95 -29.84
C PRO A 3 -14.58 68.50 -29.64
N GLU A 4 -13.44 68.33 -28.97
CA GLU A 4 -12.94 67.04 -28.49
C GLU A 4 -13.96 66.39 -27.56
N GLU A 5 -14.40 65.18 -27.88
CA GLU A 5 -15.16 64.34 -26.95
C GLU A 5 -14.25 63.92 -25.79
N PRO A 6 -14.66 64.15 -24.53
CA PRO A 6 -13.85 63.79 -23.38
C PRO A 6 -13.81 62.27 -23.22
N ALA A 7 -12.61 61.75 -22.93
CA ALA A 7 -12.33 60.34 -22.70
C ALA A 7 -13.36 59.72 -21.73
N MET A 8 -14.06 58.69 -22.21
CA MET A 8 -15.05 57.92 -21.46
C MET A 8 -14.34 57.13 -20.34
N GLY A 9 -14.15 57.77 -19.18
CA GLY A 9 -13.67 57.12 -17.97
C GLY A 9 -14.57 55.93 -17.65
N ALA A 10 -13.96 54.76 -17.41
CA ALA A 10 -14.66 53.51 -17.16
C ALA A 10 -15.74 53.70 -16.08
N ARG A 11 -17.01 53.60 -16.48
CA ARG A 11 -18.17 53.74 -15.59
C ARG A 11 -18.07 52.67 -14.50
N MET A 12 -17.94 53.09 -13.24
CA MET A 12 -17.70 52.18 -12.12
C MET A 12 -18.90 51.23 -11.96
N ASP A 13 -18.66 49.92 -12.10
CA ASP A 13 -19.69 48.89 -11.97
C ASP A 13 -20.05 48.68 -10.49
N HIS A 14 -21.06 49.41 -10.04
CA HIS A 14 -21.56 49.36 -8.66
C HIS A 14 -22.10 47.98 -8.27
N VAL A 15 -22.61 47.21 -9.24
CA VAL A 15 -23.10 45.85 -9.00
C VAL A 15 -21.90 44.95 -8.70
N ARG A 16 -20.89 44.95 -9.57
CA ARG A 16 -19.66 44.18 -9.35
C ARG A 16 -19.01 44.52 -8.02
N LYS A 17 -18.81 45.80 -7.69
CA LYS A 17 -18.22 46.20 -6.39
C LYS A 17 -18.96 45.66 -5.17
N ARG A 18 -20.30 45.54 -5.23
CA ARG A 18 -21.12 45.07 -4.11
C ARG A 18 -21.14 43.54 -3.97
N TYR A 19 -21.14 42.81 -5.09
CA TYR A 19 -21.37 41.37 -5.10
C TYR A 19 -20.09 40.54 -5.32
N GLU A 20 -19.06 41.05 -5.98
CA GLU A 20 -17.80 40.34 -6.22
C GLU A 20 -17.11 39.86 -4.94
N PRO A 21 -17.09 40.62 -3.81
CA PRO A 21 -16.54 40.11 -2.55
C PRO A 21 -17.28 38.90 -1.97
N LEU A 22 -18.54 38.66 -2.37
CA LEU A 22 -19.28 37.48 -1.94
C LEU A 22 -18.71 36.18 -2.54
N LEU A 23 -17.99 36.26 -3.66
CA LEU A 23 -17.28 35.11 -4.24
C LEU A 23 -16.16 34.61 -3.32
N SER A 24 -15.67 35.44 -2.40
CA SER A 24 -14.68 35.07 -1.39
C SER A 24 -15.29 34.43 -0.13
N LYS A 25 -16.61 34.15 -0.12
CA LYS A 25 -17.27 33.42 0.97
C LYS A 25 -17.17 31.91 0.77
N THR A 26 -15.94 31.40 0.70
CA THR A 26 -15.67 29.97 0.55
C THR A 26 -14.91 29.41 1.75
N LEU A 27 -14.96 28.09 1.93
CA LEU A 27 -14.13 27.42 2.94
C LEU A 27 -12.63 27.60 2.64
N ALA A 28 -12.25 27.66 1.36
CA ALA A 28 -10.87 27.91 0.93
C ALA A 28 -10.39 29.29 1.39
N ASP A 29 -11.22 30.33 1.22
CA ASP A 29 -10.89 31.69 1.67
C ASP A 29 -10.81 31.77 3.22
N SER A 30 -11.70 31.08 3.93
CA SER A 30 -11.67 30.98 5.40
C SER A 30 -10.39 30.28 5.91
N LEU A 31 -10.00 29.16 5.28
CA LEU A 31 -8.75 28.46 5.60
C LEU A 31 -7.51 29.31 5.29
N ALA A 32 -7.50 30.00 4.15
CA ALA A 32 -6.41 30.89 3.78
C ALA A 32 -6.23 32.04 4.81
N GLN A 33 -7.34 32.58 5.31
CA GLN A 33 -7.34 33.59 6.38
C GLN A 33 -6.78 33.02 7.69
N CYS A 34 -7.20 31.83 8.12
CA CYS A 34 -6.64 31.16 9.29
C CYS A 34 -5.12 30.93 9.15
N MET A 35 -4.67 30.48 7.98
CA MET A 35 -3.24 30.31 7.70
C MET A 35 -2.48 31.63 7.73
N HIS A 36 -3.08 32.73 7.27
CA HIS A 36 -2.48 34.06 7.37
C HIS A 36 -2.26 34.48 8.83
N GLU A 37 -3.26 34.24 9.68
CA GLU A 37 -3.23 34.62 11.09
C GLU A 37 -2.22 33.79 11.90
N GLN A 38 -2.18 32.48 11.67
CA GLN A 38 -1.30 31.57 12.42
C GLN A 38 0.12 31.51 11.84
N PHE A 39 0.27 31.72 10.54
CA PHE A 39 1.54 31.62 9.81
C PHE A 39 1.77 32.83 8.89
N PRO A 40 1.91 34.06 9.44
CA PRO A 40 1.98 35.29 8.64
C PRO A 40 3.19 35.37 7.71
N ARG A 41 4.23 34.54 7.92
CA ARG A 41 5.43 34.45 7.07
C ARG A 41 5.35 33.35 6.00
N LEU A 42 4.25 32.59 5.93
CA LEU A 42 4.10 31.45 5.02
C LEU A 42 3.99 31.89 3.55
N GLY A 43 3.37 33.05 3.28
CA GLY A 43 3.25 33.59 1.94
C GLY A 43 2.17 34.66 1.80
N GLY A 44 2.12 35.30 0.62
CA GLY A 44 1.07 36.26 0.29
C GLY A 44 -0.28 35.57 -0.03
N PRO A 45 -1.35 36.35 -0.25
CA PRO A 45 -2.73 35.83 -0.38
C PRO A 45 -2.90 34.72 -1.42
N ARG A 46 -2.17 34.80 -2.54
CA ARG A 46 -2.22 33.78 -3.60
C ARG A 46 -1.63 32.43 -3.15
N ILE A 47 -0.54 32.45 -2.40
CA ILE A 47 0.10 31.22 -1.88
C ILE A 47 -0.83 30.60 -0.82
N LEU A 48 -1.37 31.41 0.08
CA LEU A 48 -2.26 30.93 1.14
C LEU A 48 -3.54 30.30 0.57
N ARG A 49 -4.11 30.90 -0.48
CA ARG A 49 -5.27 30.31 -1.18
C ARG A 49 -4.93 28.98 -1.82
N LEU A 50 -3.77 28.86 -2.49
CA LEU A 50 -3.32 27.59 -3.06
C LEU A 50 -3.12 26.54 -1.96
N CYS A 51 -2.50 26.90 -0.83
CA CYS A 51 -2.36 26.01 0.32
C CYS A 51 -3.72 25.54 0.85
N ALA A 52 -4.70 26.43 0.99
CA ALA A 52 -6.04 26.09 1.42
C ALA A 52 -6.74 25.13 0.44
N GLU A 53 -6.65 25.39 -0.87
CA GLU A 53 -7.18 24.52 -1.91
C GLU A 53 -6.52 23.12 -1.89
N LEU A 54 -5.20 23.05 -1.67
CA LEU A 54 -4.49 21.78 -1.50
C LEU A 54 -4.94 21.00 -0.25
N VAL A 55 -5.19 21.70 0.86
CA VAL A 55 -5.74 21.07 2.08
C VAL A 55 -7.13 20.51 1.81
N LEU A 56 -8.01 21.29 1.18
CA LEU A 56 -9.35 20.82 0.83
C LEU A 56 -9.31 19.63 -0.12
N GLN A 57 -8.47 19.68 -1.15
CA GLN A 57 -8.27 18.56 -2.06
C GLN A 57 -7.76 17.32 -1.33
N HIS A 58 -6.89 17.47 -0.34
CA HIS A 58 -6.42 16.37 0.48
C HIS A 58 -7.54 15.81 1.36
N LEU A 59 -8.34 16.66 2.00
CA LEU A 59 -9.50 16.26 2.79
C LEU A 59 -10.51 15.48 1.94
N ASP A 60 -10.86 15.98 0.76
CA ASP A 60 -11.81 15.31 -0.14
C ASP A 60 -11.35 13.90 -0.54
N ARG A 61 -10.04 13.66 -0.66
CA ARG A 61 -9.48 12.33 -0.94
C ARG A 61 -9.50 11.39 0.26
N GLN A 62 -9.44 11.94 1.47
CA GLN A 62 -9.37 11.18 2.72
C GLN A 62 -10.75 10.91 3.33
N MET A 63 -11.75 11.71 2.96
CA MET A 63 -13.11 11.58 3.49
C MET A 63 -13.90 10.51 2.75
N VAL A 64 -14.28 9.46 3.45
CA VAL A 64 -15.28 8.49 2.99
C VAL A 64 -16.65 8.91 3.54
N PRO A 65 -17.67 9.15 2.69
CA PRO A 65 -19.02 9.45 3.16
C PRO A 65 -19.54 8.39 4.13
N LEU A 66 -20.03 8.82 5.31
CA LEU A 66 -20.47 7.95 6.41
C LEU A 66 -21.64 7.02 6.03
N ASP A 67 -22.46 7.43 5.06
CA ASP A 67 -23.54 6.61 4.49
C ASP A 67 -23.03 5.39 3.71
N ARG A 68 -21.72 5.29 3.48
CA ARG A 68 -21.06 4.15 2.82
C ARG A 68 -20.42 3.16 3.80
N ILE A 69 -20.57 3.36 5.11
CA ILE A 69 -20.04 2.46 6.14
C ILE A 69 -21.20 1.74 6.84
N HIS A 70 -21.22 0.41 6.72
CA HIS A 70 -22.23 -0.44 7.31
C HIS A 70 -21.81 -0.99 8.69
N HIS A 71 -22.76 -1.59 9.41
CA HIS A 71 -22.49 -2.27 10.67
C HIS A 71 -21.39 -3.33 10.52
N GLY A 72 -20.46 -3.37 11.46
CA GLY A 72 -19.33 -4.31 11.44
C GLY A 72 -18.15 -3.86 10.57
N GLN A 73 -18.29 -2.75 9.83
CA GLN A 73 -17.20 -2.16 9.06
C GLN A 73 -16.43 -1.10 9.86
N THR A 74 -15.17 -0.89 9.48
CA THR A 74 -14.34 0.19 10.03
C THR A 74 -13.62 0.95 8.91
N LEU A 75 -13.50 2.27 9.06
CA LEU A 75 -12.65 3.11 8.24
C LEU A 75 -11.22 3.07 8.80
N TYR A 76 -10.25 2.74 7.96
CA TYR A 76 -8.85 2.63 8.36
C TYR A 76 -7.93 3.31 7.35
N LEU A 77 -6.79 3.83 7.80
CA LEU A 77 -5.76 4.38 6.92
C LEU A 77 -4.71 3.30 6.62
N ALA A 78 -4.66 2.83 5.38
CA ALA A 78 -3.70 1.84 4.91
C ALA A 78 -2.58 2.50 4.08
N PHE A 79 -1.45 1.83 3.93
CA PHE A 79 -0.35 2.34 3.10
C PHE A 79 -0.75 2.33 1.62
N ASP A 80 -0.50 3.42 0.92
CA ASP A 80 -0.75 3.52 -0.52
C ASP A 80 0.10 2.48 -1.29
N ILE A 81 -0.54 1.71 -2.17
CA ILE A 81 0.12 0.68 -2.98
C ILE A 81 1.23 1.26 -3.86
N ASP A 82 1.05 2.49 -4.36
CA ASP A 82 1.99 3.20 -5.23
C ASP A 82 3.06 3.96 -4.43
N ASP A 83 3.16 3.73 -3.13
CA ASP A 83 4.11 4.42 -2.24
C ASP A 83 5.08 3.44 -1.56
N PRO A 84 5.99 2.80 -2.34
CA PRO A 84 6.92 1.84 -1.79
C PRO A 84 7.85 2.45 -0.73
N PRO A 85 8.40 1.63 0.18
CA PRO A 85 9.38 2.05 1.16
C PRO A 85 10.66 2.51 0.47
N SER A 86 11.35 3.47 1.09
CA SER A 86 12.69 3.88 0.68
C SER A 86 13.57 4.09 1.92
N ARG A 87 14.88 4.11 1.72
CA ARG A 87 15.84 4.18 2.84
C ARG A 87 15.60 5.43 3.68
N GLY A 88 15.32 5.23 4.97
CA GLY A 88 15.08 6.32 5.92
C GLY A 88 13.66 6.90 5.86
N LYS A 89 12.79 6.40 4.98
CA LYS A 89 11.38 6.82 4.91
C LYS A 89 10.61 6.25 6.10
N THR A 90 9.99 7.15 6.86
CA THR A 90 9.18 6.81 8.03
C THR A 90 7.70 6.68 7.65
N THR A 91 6.89 6.13 8.56
CA THR A 91 5.42 6.10 8.42
C THR A 91 4.84 7.49 8.21
N ALA A 92 5.36 8.52 8.89
CA ALA A 92 4.91 9.91 8.74
C ALA A 92 5.18 10.50 7.34
N GLN A 93 6.09 9.90 6.58
CA GLN A 93 6.43 10.28 5.21
C GLN A 93 5.80 9.35 4.17
N SER A 94 5.03 8.35 4.61
CA SER A 94 4.34 7.41 3.73
C SER A 94 2.95 7.93 3.40
N ARG A 95 2.54 7.77 2.15
CA ARG A 95 1.17 8.09 1.71
C ARG A 95 0.21 7.05 2.27
N MET A 96 -0.92 7.54 2.76
CA MET A 96 -1.99 6.71 3.31
C MET A 96 -3.25 6.91 2.48
N VAL A 97 -4.00 5.82 2.32
CA VAL A 97 -5.30 5.82 1.65
C VAL A 97 -6.38 5.32 2.62
N PRO A 98 -7.56 5.96 2.66
CA PRO A 98 -8.68 5.46 3.44
C PRO A 98 -9.23 4.19 2.81
N VAL A 99 -9.44 3.16 3.62
CA VAL A 99 -10.04 1.89 3.22
C VAL A 99 -11.16 1.52 4.19
N VAL A 100 -12.24 0.95 3.67
CA VAL A 100 -13.34 0.39 4.47
C VAL A 100 -13.14 -1.11 4.59
N LEU A 101 -13.12 -1.61 5.82
CA LEU A 101 -12.79 -3.00 6.11
C LEU A 101 -13.92 -3.69 6.89
N ASP A 102 -14.27 -4.92 6.49
CA ASP A 102 -15.24 -5.76 7.19
C ASP A 102 -14.60 -6.42 8.41
N LEU A 103 -14.50 -5.65 9.50
CA LEU A 103 -13.85 -6.08 10.73
C LEU A 103 -14.65 -7.18 11.45
N VAL A 104 -15.99 -7.07 11.43
CA VAL A 104 -16.90 -8.05 12.03
C VAL A 104 -17.97 -8.42 11.01
N THR A 105 -18.04 -9.70 10.68
CA THR A 105 -19.02 -10.27 9.75
C THR A 105 -19.90 -11.32 10.43
N ALA A 106 -21.01 -11.69 9.81
CA ALA A 106 -21.83 -12.81 10.27
C ALA A 106 -21.01 -14.12 10.31
N GLU A 107 -20.11 -14.34 9.35
CA GLU A 107 -19.23 -15.53 9.32
C GLU A 107 -18.35 -15.61 10.57
N ASP A 108 -17.82 -14.48 11.04
CA ASP A 108 -16.98 -14.44 12.23
C ASP A 108 -17.76 -14.80 13.51
N ILE A 109 -19.05 -14.42 13.57
CA ILE A 109 -19.96 -14.78 14.67
C ILE A 109 -20.25 -16.28 14.64
N HIS A 110 -20.58 -16.83 13.46
CA HIS A 110 -20.85 -18.27 13.30
C HIS A 110 -19.62 -19.11 13.66
N ALA A 111 -18.42 -18.70 13.24
CA ALA A 111 -17.19 -19.40 13.61
C ALA A 111 -17.00 -19.50 15.15
N ARG A 112 -17.46 -18.51 15.91
CA ARG A 112 -17.47 -18.59 17.38
C ARG A 112 -18.56 -19.49 17.93
N LEU A 113 -19.77 -19.44 17.38
CA LEU A 113 -20.87 -20.34 17.77
C LEU A 113 -20.50 -21.81 17.53
N ASP A 114 -19.82 -22.07 16.41
CA ASP A 114 -19.34 -23.40 15.99
C ASP A 114 -18.07 -23.85 16.73
N ARG A 115 -17.55 -23.02 17.64
CA ARG A 115 -16.33 -23.27 18.43
C ARG A 115 -15.11 -23.58 17.57
N GLU A 116 -15.00 -22.93 16.42
CA GLU A 116 -13.86 -23.09 15.53
C GLU A 116 -12.57 -22.62 16.22
N PRO A 117 -11.42 -23.31 16.02
CA PRO A 117 -10.14 -22.87 16.56
C PRO A 117 -9.82 -21.42 16.20
N ARG A 118 -9.36 -20.65 17.20
CA ARG A 118 -9.04 -19.21 17.06
C ARG A 118 -8.13 -18.89 15.88
N THR A 119 -7.15 -19.75 15.62
CA THR A 119 -6.20 -19.58 14.52
C THR A 119 -6.87 -19.58 13.15
N ARG A 120 -7.90 -20.41 12.94
CA ARG A 120 -8.55 -20.59 11.63
C ARG A 120 -9.41 -19.38 11.27
N TRP A 121 -10.26 -18.90 12.18
CA TRP A 121 -11.07 -17.72 11.90
C TRP A 121 -10.25 -16.43 11.90
N LEU A 122 -9.21 -16.29 12.74
CA LEU A 122 -8.28 -15.14 12.63
C LEU A 122 -7.54 -15.09 11.30
N THR A 123 -7.12 -16.26 10.79
CA THR A 123 -6.48 -16.34 9.47
C THR A 123 -7.43 -15.84 8.38
N ARG A 124 -8.69 -16.30 8.40
CA ARG A 124 -9.72 -15.83 7.44
C ARG A 124 -9.94 -14.32 7.54
N GLN A 125 -10.06 -13.77 8.76
CA GLN A 125 -10.20 -12.33 8.95
C GLN A 125 -8.97 -11.57 8.40
N ALA A 126 -7.76 -11.98 8.76
CA ALA A 126 -6.54 -11.31 8.31
C ALA A 126 -6.41 -11.31 6.78
N VAL A 127 -6.68 -12.45 6.13
CA VAL A 127 -6.67 -12.57 4.67
C VAL A 127 -7.72 -11.66 4.04
N ARG A 128 -8.96 -11.70 4.54
CA ARG A 128 -10.06 -10.84 4.06
C ARG A 128 -9.70 -9.37 4.13
N LEU A 129 -9.20 -8.90 5.28
CA LEU A 129 -8.82 -7.49 5.47
C LEU A 129 -7.71 -7.06 4.52
N CYS A 130 -6.70 -7.91 4.26
CA CYS A 130 -5.66 -7.61 3.29
C CYS A 130 -6.21 -7.46 1.87
N HIS A 131 -7.08 -8.37 1.43
CA HIS A 131 -7.70 -8.27 0.11
C HIS A 131 -8.57 -7.02 -0.02
N GLN A 132 -9.40 -6.72 0.98
CA GLN A 132 -10.25 -5.53 0.97
C GLN A 132 -9.44 -4.24 0.92
N ALA A 133 -8.33 -4.16 1.68
CA ALA A 133 -7.43 -3.02 1.61
C ALA A 133 -6.82 -2.90 0.20
N HIS A 134 -6.30 -4.01 -0.34
CA HIS A 134 -5.66 -4.04 -1.66
C HIS A 134 -6.60 -3.61 -2.77
N ASP A 135 -7.85 -4.10 -2.77
CA ASP A 135 -8.86 -3.76 -3.77
C ASP A 135 -9.24 -2.26 -3.75
N GLN A 136 -8.94 -1.57 -2.65
CA GLN A 136 -9.12 -0.12 -2.47
C GLN A 136 -7.80 0.68 -2.65
N GLY A 137 -6.74 0.05 -3.15
CA GLY A 137 -5.44 0.68 -3.38
C GLY A 137 -4.57 0.83 -2.12
N GLY A 138 -4.95 0.19 -1.02
CA GLY A 138 -4.26 0.22 0.27
C GLY A 138 -3.57 -1.10 0.62
N LEU A 139 -2.55 -1.03 1.47
CA LEU A 139 -1.81 -2.19 1.96
C LEU A 139 -1.71 -2.14 3.48
N LEU A 140 -2.09 -3.24 4.12
CA LEU A 140 -1.94 -3.40 5.57
C LEU A 140 -0.58 -4.00 5.90
N ALA A 141 0.08 -3.45 6.91
CA ALA A 141 1.19 -4.09 7.60
C ALA A 141 0.67 -5.10 8.64
N ASN A 142 1.53 -6.03 9.06
CA ASN A 142 1.15 -7.00 10.10
C ASN A 142 0.79 -6.31 11.43
N THR A 143 1.41 -5.16 11.72
CA THR A 143 1.10 -4.32 12.88
C THR A 143 -0.31 -3.75 12.83
N ASP A 144 -0.81 -3.41 11.64
CA ASP A 144 -2.16 -2.88 11.45
C ASP A 144 -3.19 -3.97 11.75
N LEU A 145 -2.96 -5.16 11.20
CA LEU A 145 -3.77 -6.35 11.47
C LEU A 145 -3.71 -6.77 12.94
N ALA A 146 -2.56 -6.68 13.58
CA ALA A 146 -2.39 -6.99 15.00
C ALA A 146 -3.29 -6.09 15.88
N LEU A 147 -3.32 -4.79 15.57
CA LEU A 147 -4.21 -3.83 16.24
C LEU A 147 -5.68 -4.11 15.94
N LEU A 148 -6.04 -4.27 14.66
CA LEU A 148 -7.42 -4.51 14.23
C LEU A 148 -8.00 -5.80 14.81
N LEU A 149 -7.21 -6.87 14.86
CA LEU A 149 -7.66 -8.21 15.28
C LEU A 149 -7.39 -8.51 16.75
N ASN A 150 -6.83 -7.56 17.50
CA ASN A 150 -6.41 -7.73 18.89
C ASN A 150 -5.55 -9.02 19.06
N ALA A 151 -4.48 -9.09 18.27
CA ALA A 151 -3.50 -10.17 18.26
C ALA A 151 -2.08 -9.59 18.30
N CYS A 152 -1.07 -10.40 18.61
CA CYS A 152 0.31 -9.94 18.48
C CYS A 152 0.77 -10.04 17.02
N ASP A 153 1.67 -9.13 16.63
CA ASP A 153 2.28 -9.06 15.29
C ASP A 153 2.87 -10.42 14.86
N SER A 154 3.58 -11.10 15.77
CA SER A 154 4.15 -12.42 15.50
C SER A 154 3.09 -13.49 15.22
N THR A 155 1.92 -13.44 15.89
CA THR A 155 0.82 -14.36 15.59
C THR A 155 0.27 -14.10 14.19
N VAL A 156 0.00 -12.84 13.84
CA VAL A 156 -0.49 -12.48 12.50
C VAL A 156 0.50 -12.93 11.43
N ALA A 157 1.79 -12.67 11.65
CA ALA A 157 2.84 -13.06 10.73
C ALA A 157 2.86 -14.57 10.50
N SER A 158 2.80 -15.38 11.57
CA SER A 158 2.76 -16.85 11.47
C SER A 158 1.51 -17.35 10.76
N LEU A 159 0.33 -16.85 11.12
CA LEU A 159 -0.94 -17.26 10.50
C LEU A 159 -0.95 -17.01 8.99
N LEU A 160 -0.49 -15.83 8.55
CA LEU A 160 -0.43 -15.48 7.14
C LEU A 160 0.63 -16.34 6.40
N VAL A 161 1.80 -16.55 6.99
CA VAL A 161 2.84 -17.42 6.38
C VAL A 161 2.35 -18.86 6.24
N ASP A 162 1.68 -19.40 7.25
CA ASP A 162 1.14 -20.76 7.21
C ASP A 162 0.01 -20.88 6.18
N HIS A 163 -0.85 -19.87 6.08
CA HIS A 163 -1.86 -19.77 5.04
C HIS A 163 -1.23 -19.79 3.65
N GLU A 164 -0.28 -18.89 3.38
CA GLU A 164 0.40 -18.77 2.09
C GLU A 164 1.12 -20.06 1.69
N ARG A 165 1.75 -20.75 2.65
CA ARG A 165 2.41 -22.04 2.43
C ARG A 165 1.42 -23.15 2.09
N THR A 166 0.28 -23.18 2.80
CA THR A 166 -0.74 -24.22 2.63
C THR A 166 -1.50 -24.05 1.32
N THR A 167 -1.82 -22.81 0.93
CA THR A 167 -2.61 -22.52 -0.26
C THR A 167 -1.77 -22.26 -1.51
N GLY A 168 -0.46 -22.03 -1.36
CA GLY A 168 0.42 -21.62 -2.46
C GLY A 168 0.07 -20.25 -3.05
N THR A 169 -0.72 -19.46 -2.33
CA THR A 169 -1.23 -18.15 -2.78
C THR A 169 -0.76 -17.07 -1.83
N LEU A 170 -0.17 -16.00 -2.36
CA LEU A 170 0.28 -14.88 -1.54
C LEU A 170 -0.89 -14.01 -1.12
N VAL A 171 -0.80 -13.44 0.09
CA VAL A 171 -1.76 -12.45 0.58
C VAL A 171 -1.26 -11.06 0.19
N PRO A 172 -2.09 -10.16 -0.36
CA PRO A 172 -1.66 -8.83 -0.81
C PRO A 172 -1.47 -7.86 0.38
N ARG A 173 -0.49 -8.17 1.23
CA ARG A 173 -0.07 -7.34 2.37
C ARG A 173 1.14 -6.50 2.01
N ARG A 174 1.38 -5.44 2.77
CA ARG A 174 2.49 -4.50 2.53
C ARG A 174 3.84 -5.21 2.40
N ALA A 175 4.09 -6.21 3.26
CA ALA A 175 5.34 -6.97 3.24
C ALA A 175 5.60 -7.73 1.93
N ASN A 176 4.55 -8.20 1.25
CA ASN A 176 4.67 -8.95 0.01
C ASN A 176 4.70 -8.03 -1.20
N VAL A 177 3.75 -7.09 -1.30
CA VAL A 177 3.62 -6.20 -2.46
C VAL A 177 4.80 -5.23 -2.57
N HIS A 178 5.29 -4.71 -1.44
CA HIS A 178 6.45 -3.81 -1.40
C HIS A 178 7.79 -4.53 -1.21
N ASP A 179 7.84 -5.87 -1.31
CA ASP A 179 9.06 -6.68 -1.16
C ASP A 179 9.86 -6.35 0.12
N MET A 180 9.16 -6.09 1.23
CA MET A 180 9.78 -5.72 2.52
C MET A 180 10.08 -6.93 3.41
N GLY A 181 9.61 -8.11 3.03
CA GLY A 181 9.81 -9.33 3.80
C GLY A 181 11.19 -9.92 3.61
N SER A 182 11.93 -10.14 4.70
CA SER A 182 13.12 -11.02 4.70
C SER A 182 12.78 -12.50 4.51
N GLY A 183 11.49 -12.84 4.53
CA GLY A 183 10.96 -14.20 4.43
C GLY A 183 11.26 -14.89 3.08
N THR A 184 11.26 -16.21 3.12
CA THR A 184 11.43 -17.08 1.94
C THR A 184 10.12 -17.37 1.20
N THR A 185 8.97 -17.04 1.80
CA THR A 185 7.66 -17.51 1.33
C THR A 185 7.35 -17.04 -0.09
N HIS A 186 7.47 -15.74 -0.40
CA HIS A 186 7.22 -15.25 -1.76
C HIS A 186 8.24 -15.81 -2.77
N LYS A 187 9.54 -15.87 -2.43
CA LYS A 187 10.59 -16.42 -3.31
C LYS A 187 10.29 -17.88 -3.67
N ARG A 188 9.94 -18.67 -2.65
CA ARG A 188 9.57 -20.09 -2.77
C ARG A 188 8.33 -20.26 -3.65
N ILE A 189 7.26 -19.51 -3.39
CA ILE A 189 6.01 -19.60 -4.17
C ILE A 189 6.26 -19.19 -5.63
N ILE A 190 7.00 -18.11 -5.87
CA ILE A 190 7.37 -17.67 -7.24
C ILE A 190 8.16 -18.76 -7.98
N CYS A 191 9.21 -19.30 -7.36
CA CYS A 191 10.04 -20.34 -7.99
C CYS A 191 9.25 -21.63 -8.23
N ARG A 192 8.40 -22.05 -7.28
CA ARG A 192 7.53 -23.23 -7.44
C ARG A 192 6.52 -23.05 -8.57
N LYS A 193 5.84 -21.91 -8.65
CA LYS A 193 4.91 -21.63 -9.76
C LYS A 193 5.60 -21.69 -11.13
N ARG A 194 6.87 -21.28 -11.21
CA ARG A 194 7.63 -21.37 -12.47
C ARG A 194 8.08 -22.79 -12.80
N HIS A 195 8.71 -23.47 -11.83
CA HIS A 195 9.45 -24.70 -12.10
C HIS A 195 8.65 -25.99 -11.87
N ILE A 196 7.61 -25.94 -11.04
CA ILE A 196 6.71 -27.07 -10.78
C ILE A 196 5.43 -26.90 -11.60
N ASP A 197 4.76 -25.75 -11.47
CA ASP A 197 3.46 -25.53 -12.12
C ASP A 197 3.59 -25.12 -13.62
N GLY A 198 4.81 -24.83 -14.08
CA GLY A 198 5.08 -24.42 -15.47
C GLY A 198 4.45 -23.08 -15.88
N LYS A 199 4.10 -22.22 -14.92
CA LYS A 199 3.42 -20.94 -15.22
C LYS A 199 4.35 -19.94 -15.88
N GLU A 200 3.77 -19.10 -16.74
CA GLU A 200 4.47 -17.98 -17.37
C GLU A 200 4.73 -16.82 -16.38
N PRO A 201 5.87 -16.12 -16.48
CA PRO A 201 6.24 -15.04 -15.55
C PRO A 201 5.16 -13.96 -15.39
N ALA A 202 4.46 -13.61 -16.48
CA ALA A 202 3.36 -12.64 -16.44
C ALA A 202 2.18 -13.11 -15.59
N LEU A 203 1.84 -14.40 -15.64
CA LEU A 203 0.79 -14.98 -14.79
C LEU A 203 1.26 -15.03 -13.33
N ILE A 204 2.52 -15.40 -13.10
CA ILE A 204 3.11 -15.41 -11.75
C ILE A 204 3.04 -14.01 -11.14
N ALA A 205 3.46 -12.98 -11.86
CA ALA A 205 3.42 -11.58 -11.43
C ALA A 205 2.02 -11.17 -10.95
N LYS A 206 0.98 -11.50 -11.73
CA LYS A 206 -0.42 -11.25 -11.36
C LYS A 206 -0.84 -12.02 -10.10
N GLU A 207 -0.50 -13.30 -10.00
CA GLU A 207 -0.87 -14.15 -8.86
C GLU A 207 -0.10 -13.83 -7.57
N THR A 208 1.07 -13.20 -7.69
CA THR A 208 1.92 -12.87 -6.54
C THR A 208 1.88 -11.39 -6.17
N TYR A 209 1.13 -10.55 -6.88
CA TYR A 209 1.07 -9.10 -6.66
C TYR A 209 2.43 -8.41 -6.83
N HIS A 210 3.23 -8.92 -7.77
CA HIS A 210 4.54 -8.35 -8.12
C HIS A 210 4.52 -7.80 -9.54
N THR A 211 5.44 -6.90 -9.85
CA THR A 211 5.70 -6.54 -11.24
C THR A 211 6.44 -7.67 -11.95
N LEU A 212 6.39 -7.69 -13.28
CA LEU A 212 7.10 -8.67 -14.08
C LEU A 212 8.62 -8.60 -13.82
N GLU A 213 9.16 -7.38 -13.70
CA GLU A 213 10.58 -7.14 -13.43
C GLU A 213 10.99 -7.71 -12.06
N ALA A 214 10.12 -7.63 -11.06
CA ALA A 214 10.38 -8.23 -9.76
C ALA A 214 10.40 -9.76 -9.84
N VAL A 215 9.43 -10.37 -10.55
CA VAL A 215 9.40 -11.83 -10.79
C VAL A 215 10.66 -12.29 -11.52
N ASP A 216 11.03 -11.61 -12.61
CA ASP A 216 12.23 -11.94 -13.39
C ASP A 216 13.50 -11.84 -12.54
N ARG A 217 13.59 -10.84 -11.65
CA ARG A 217 14.70 -10.72 -10.69
C ARG A 217 14.83 -11.94 -9.78
N TYR A 218 13.72 -12.45 -9.23
CA TYR A 218 13.76 -13.66 -8.39
C TYR A 218 14.14 -14.91 -9.19
N LEU A 219 13.55 -15.09 -10.37
CA LEU A 219 13.83 -16.24 -11.23
C LEU A 219 15.27 -16.23 -11.74
N ALA A 220 15.80 -15.06 -12.12
CA ALA A 220 17.20 -14.91 -12.52
C ALA A 220 18.16 -15.22 -11.35
N MET A 221 17.84 -14.77 -10.13
CA MET A 221 18.66 -15.10 -8.96
C MET A 221 18.63 -16.61 -8.66
N PHE A 222 17.46 -17.25 -8.74
CA PHE A 222 17.31 -18.70 -8.62
C PHE A 222 18.21 -19.44 -9.63
N ALA A 223 18.14 -19.07 -10.91
CA ALA A 223 18.94 -19.69 -11.97
C ALA A 223 20.46 -19.52 -11.73
N ARG A 224 20.89 -18.32 -11.32
CA ARG A 224 22.30 -18.04 -11.01
C ARG A 224 22.81 -18.87 -9.84
N VAL A 225 22.04 -18.97 -8.75
CA VAL A 225 22.41 -19.80 -7.58
C VAL A 225 22.46 -21.28 -7.98
N ARG A 226 21.49 -21.76 -8.77
CA ARG A 226 21.47 -23.14 -9.27
C ARG A 226 22.71 -23.48 -10.08
N GLN A 227 23.09 -22.62 -11.04
CA GLN A 227 24.29 -22.81 -11.86
C GLN A 227 25.56 -22.84 -11.01
N CYS A 228 25.69 -21.96 -10.03
CA CYS A 228 26.86 -21.97 -9.15
C CYS A 228 26.95 -23.24 -8.30
N ARG A 229 25.81 -23.78 -7.85
CA ARG A 229 25.73 -25.05 -7.13
C ARG A 229 26.10 -26.24 -8.03
N GLU A 230 25.66 -26.25 -9.28
CA GLU A 230 26.06 -27.27 -10.28
C GLU A 230 27.58 -27.26 -10.52
N ASN A 231 28.20 -26.08 -10.45
CA ASN A 231 29.66 -25.92 -10.49
C ASN A 231 30.35 -26.26 -9.14
N GLN A 232 29.63 -26.87 -8.19
CA GLN A 232 30.15 -27.32 -6.89
C GLN A 232 30.77 -26.20 -6.02
N LEU A 233 30.33 -24.95 -6.21
CA LEU A 233 30.76 -23.83 -5.37
C LEU A 233 30.13 -23.92 -3.98
N ALA A 234 30.93 -23.64 -2.95
CA ALA A 234 30.43 -23.51 -1.57
C ALA A 234 29.53 -22.27 -1.42
N PRO A 235 28.54 -22.26 -0.50
CA PRO A 235 27.63 -21.13 -0.32
C PRO A 235 28.31 -19.77 -0.15
N GLU A 236 29.47 -19.73 0.52
CA GLU A 236 30.30 -18.54 0.71
C GLU A 236 30.88 -18.03 -0.62
N GLN A 237 31.31 -18.94 -1.50
CA GLN A 237 31.83 -18.62 -2.83
C GLN A 237 30.70 -18.16 -3.75
N ILE A 238 29.51 -18.76 -3.64
CA ILE A 238 28.32 -18.31 -4.38
C ILE A 238 27.97 -16.88 -3.97
N ALA A 239 27.93 -16.60 -2.66
CA ALA A 239 27.63 -15.27 -2.11
C ALA A 239 28.61 -14.22 -2.64
N TYR A 240 29.91 -14.55 -2.64
CA TYR A 240 30.97 -13.71 -3.21
C TYR A 240 30.77 -13.48 -4.72
N THR A 241 30.56 -14.55 -5.49
CA THR A 241 30.43 -14.52 -6.95
C THR A 241 29.20 -13.70 -7.40
N LEU A 242 28.09 -13.83 -6.66
CA LEU A 242 26.84 -13.16 -6.97
C LEU A 242 26.73 -11.78 -6.32
N ASN A 243 27.74 -11.38 -5.54
CA ASN A 243 27.76 -10.14 -4.74
C ASN A 243 26.47 -9.96 -3.92
N CYS A 244 26.11 -11.00 -3.16
CA CYS A 244 24.90 -11.01 -2.34
C CYS A 244 25.15 -11.62 -0.96
N GLY A 245 24.21 -11.44 -0.03
CA GLY A 245 24.35 -11.99 1.31
C GLY A 245 24.26 -13.52 1.34
N ILE A 246 25.09 -14.16 2.16
CA ILE A 246 25.07 -15.62 2.33
C ILE A 246 23.71 -16.16 2.77
N GLY A 247 22.96 -15.38 3.56
CA GLY A 247 21.59 -15.73 3.95
C GLY A 247 20.67 -15.88 2.74
N LEU A 248 20.79 -14.99 1.75
CA LEU A 248 19.99 -15.07 0.52
C LEU A 248 20.36 -16.31 -0.30
N VAL A 249 21.65 -16.63 -0.41
CA VAL A 249 22.12 -17.84 -1.10
C VAL A 249 21.52 -19.08 -0.45
N ARG A 250 21.61 -19.22 0.87
CA ARG A 250 21.03 -20.36 1.60
C ARG A 250 19.54 -20.49 1.34
N GLN A 251 18.79 -19.38 1.38
CA GLN A 251 17.37 -19.38 1.04
C GLN A 251 17.08 -19.95 -0.36
N TYR A 252 17.88 -19.59 -1.37
CA TYR A 252 17.69 -20.14 -2.72
C TYR A 252 18.14 -21.60 -2.83
N LEU A 253 19.22 -21.99 -2.16
CA LEU A 253 19.64 -23.40 -2.11
C LEU A 253 18.54 -24.30 -1.53
N ASP A 254 17.92 -23.89 -0.42
CA ASP A 254 16.79 -24.61 0.18
C ASP A 254 15.62 -24.73 -0.82
N ILE A 255 15.31 -23.66 -1.56
CA ILE A 255 14.23 -23.68 -2.57
C ILE A 255 14.59 -24.61 -3.73
N ILE A 256 15.84 -24.63 -4.19
CA ILE A 256 16.27 -25.49 -5.29
C ILE A 256 16.18 -26.96 -4.86
N GLU A 257 16.67 -27.30 -3.66
CA GLU A 257 16.57 -28.66 -3.11
C GLU A 257 15.11 -29.10 -2.99
N GLU A 258 14.23 -28.22 -2.51
CA GLU A 258 12.79 -28.48 -2.38
C GLU A 258 12.09 -28.71 -3.73
N ILE A 259 12.53 -28.04 -4.80
CA ILE A 259 11.98 -28.19 -6.15
C ILE A 259 12.52 -29.46 -6.81
N GLU A 260 13.80 -29.78 -6.65
CA GLU A 260 14.42 -30.95 -7.29
C GLU A 260 14.12 -32.27 -6.57
N SER A 261 13.80 -32.22 -5.28
CA SER A 261 13.36 -33.38 -4.49
C SER A 261 11.91 -33.80 -4.77
N LYS A 262 11.12 -32.95 -5.42
CA LYS A 262 9.75 -33.27 -5.85
C LYS A 262 9.75 -33.56 -7.36
N PRO A 263 9.51 -34.83 -7.77
CA PRO A 263 9.41 -35.18 -9.19
C PRO A 263 8.18 -34.58 -9.85
#